data_AF-A0A522W6F9-F1
#
_entry.id   AF-A0A522W6F9-F1
#
_cell.length_a   1.000
_cell.length_b   1.000
_cell.length_c   1.000
_cell.angle_alpha   90.00
_cell.angle_beta   90.00
_cell.angle_gamma   90.00
#
_symmetry.space_group_name_H-M   'P 1'
#
loop_
_entity.id
_entity.type
_entity.pdbx_description
1 polymer ?
#
loop_
_entity_poly.entity_id
_entity_poly.type
_entity_poly.pdbx_seq_one_letter_code
_entity_poly.pdbx_strand_id
1 'polypeptide(L)'
;MTGRSLALALLLLGAALPVRADESSLHPAPVLAEDGFYHPDWFLMSFLDLGEDVRDAAKQGKRVAIMVEQRGCAACKRVHEVNLRHPRIVEQLRRSFEI
;
A
#
# COMPACT_ATOMS: atom_id res chain seq x y z
N MET A 1 -16.13 -8.96 -63.78
CA MET A 1 -16.27 -7.99 -62.67
C MET A 1 -16.87 -8.74 -61.49
N THR A 2 -16.03 -9.33 -60.64
CA THR A 2 -15.63 -8.83 -59.30
C THR A 2 -16.59 -9.23 -58.18
N GLY A 3 -16.06 -9.98 -57.20
CA GLY A 3 -16.72 -10.25 -55.92
C GLY A 3 -16.01 -11.38 -55.17
N ARG A 4 -14.68 -11.27 -54.95
CA ARG A 4 -14.08 -10.83 -53.68
C ARG A 4 -14.60 -11.62 -52.47
N SER A 5 -13.85 -12.68 -52.17
CA SER A 5 -13.43 -13.17 -50.85
C SER A 5 -14.03 -12.48 -49.63
N LEU A 6 -14.93 -13.16 -48.92
CA LEU A 6 -15.24 -13.01 -47.49
C LEU A 6 -15.82 -14.37 -47.06
N ALA A 7 -15.41 -15.06 -46.00
CA ALA A 7 -15.02 -14.54 -44.71
C ALA A 7 -14.07 -15.54 -44.03
N LEU A 8 -12.81 -15.13 -43.87
CA LEU A 8 -11.95 -15.65 -42.82
C LEU A 8 -12.11 -14.68 -41.64
N ALA A 9 -13.12 -14.91 -40.80
CA ALA A 9 -13.32 -14.14 -39.58
C ALA A 9 -13.73 -15.09 -38.45
N LEU A 10 -12.86 -16.06 -38.19
CA LEU A 10 -12.93 -16.93 -37.03
C LEU A 10 -11.79 -16.50 -36.07
N LEU A 11 -12.14 -16.36 -34.79
CA LEU A 11 -11.26 -16.30 -33.61
C LEU A 11 -10.58 -14.97 -33.26
N LEU A 12 -11.33 -14.04 -32.68
CA LEU A 12 -10.80 -13.11 -31.66
C LEU A 12 -11.81 -12.89 -30.51
N LEU A 13 -12.40 -13.98 -29.99
CA LEU A 13 -13.11 -13.91 -28.71
C LEU A 13 -12.11 -14.20 -27.57
N GLY A 14 -11.20 -13.24 -27.35
CA GLY A 14 -10.32 -13.26 -26.18
C GLY A 14 -11.16 -13.20 -24.92
N ALA A 15 -11.06 -14.22 -24.07
CA ALA A 15 -11.75 -14.26 -22.78
C ALA A 15 -11.25 -13.10 -21.90
N ALA A 16 -12.05 -12.04 -21.79
CA ALA A 16 -11.86 -10.99 -20.79
C ALA A 16 -12.23 -11.57 -19.42
N LEU A 17 -11.31 -12.32 -18.81
CA LEU A 17 -11.46 -12.74 -17.42
C LEU A 17 -11.32 -11.50 -16.53
N PRO A 18 -12.29 -11.21 -15.65
CA PRO A 18 -12.14 -10.12 -14.70
C PRO A 18 -11.02 -10.49 -13.71
N VAL A 19 -9.92 -9.75 -13.74
CA VAL A 19 -8.94 -9.75 -12.64
C VAL A 19 -9.63 -9.13 -11.43
N ARG A 20 -9.98 -9.95 -10.45
CA ARG A 20 -10.37 -9.46 -9.12
C ARG A 20 -9.09 -9.20 -8.33
N ALA A 21 -8.99 -8.02 -7.72
CA ALA A 21 -8.01 -7.79 -6.68
C ALA A 21 -8.32 -8.73 -5.51
N ASP A 22 -7.38 -9.59 -5.15
CA ASP A 22 -7.50 -10.49 -4.01
C ASP A 22 -7.20 -9.73 -2.72
N GLU A 23 -8.26 -9.30 -2.03
CA GLU A 23 -8.16 -8.58 -0.76
C GLU A 23 -7.89 -9.52 0.44
N SER A 24 -7.87 -10.85 0.23
CA SER A 24 -7.62 -11.83 1.31
C SER A 24 -6.20 -11.73 1.88
N SER A 25 -5.28 -11.13 1.11
CA SER A 25 -3.89 -10.93 1.52
C SER A 25 -3.64 -9.60 2.25
N LEU A 26 -4.64 -8.71 2.35
CA LEU A 26 -4.44 -7.41 2.98
C LEU A 26 -4.10 -7.55 4.47
N HIS A 27 -3.22 -6.68 4.95
CA HIS A 27 -3.01 -6.49 6.39
C HIS A 27 -4.31 -6.08 7.08
N PRO A 28 -4.41 -6.27 8.42
CA PRO A 28 -5.57 -5.84 9.20
C PRO A 28 -5.94 -4.38 8.93
N ALA A 29 -7.22 -4.05 9.09
CA ALA A 29 -7.64 -2.66 9.04
C ALA A 29 -6.96 -1.86 10.17
N PRO A 30 -6.60 -0.59 9.93
CA PRO A 30 -6.00 0.25 10.96
C PRO A 30 -7.01 0.52 12.08
N VAL A 31 -6.50 0.78 13.28
CA VAL A 31 -7.32 1.20 14.43
C VAL A 31 -7.27 2.72 14.55
N LEU A 32 -8.42 3.38 14.67
CA LEU A 32 -8.48 4.77 15.10
C LEU A 32 -8.23 4.81 16.61
N ALA A 33 -7.05 5.28 17.02
CA ALA A 33 -6.68 5.36 18.42
C ALA A 33 -7.27 6.62 19.09
N GLU A 34 -7.13 6.67 20.42
CA GLU A 34 -7.66 7.78 21.26
C GLU A 34 -7.00 9.13 20.95
N ASP A 35 -5.79 9.13 20.37
CA ASP A 35 -5.07 10.33 19.94
C ASP A 35 -5.68 10.98 18.67
N GLY A 36 -6.61 10.28 18.01
CA GLY A 36 -7.30 10.69 16.80
C GLY A 36 -6.58 10.36 15.50
N PHE A 37 -5.56 9.49 15.53
CA PHE A 37 -4.85 8.98 14.36
C PHE A 37 -5.12 7.50 14.10
N TYR A 38 -4.93 7.07 12.85
CA TYR A 38 -5.05 5.68 12.45
C TYR A 38 -3.70 5.00 12.59
N HIS A 39 -3.65 3.87 13.31
CA HIS A 39 -2.41 3.14 13.57
C HIS A 39 -2.48 1.74 12.95
N PRO A 40 -1.61 1.42 11.98
CA PRO A 40 -1.32 0.05 11.60
C PRO A 40 -0.64 -0.70 12.76
N ASP A 41 -0.83 -2.01 12.84
CA ASP A 41 -0.24 -2.88 13.88
C ASP A 41 1.28 -2.99 13.80
N TRP A 42 1.89 -2.49 12.73
CA TRP A 42 3.31 -2.57 12.44
C TRP A 42 4.02 -1.23 12.48
N PHE A 43 3.36 -0.15 12.91
CA PHE A 43 3.98 1.16 13.03
C PHE A 43 4.84 1.25 14.30
N LEU A 44 6.06 1.76 14.16
CA LEU A 44 6.91 2.11 15.29
C LEU A 44 6.33 3.30 16.05
N MET A 45 6.03 3.09 17.33
CA MET A 45 5.70 4.18 18.25
C MET A 45 6.99 4.81 18.78
N SER A 46 7.41 5.90 18.12
CA SER A 46 8.58 6.69 18.53
C SER A 46 8.16 7.92 19.36
N PHE A 47 9.04 8.37 20.25
CA PHE A 47 8.96 9.68 20.93
C PHE A 47 9.38 10.85 20.02
N LEU A 48 9.75 10.55 18.77
CA LEU A 48 10.20 11.49 17.74
C LEU A 48 11.49 12.25 18.12
N ASP A 49 12.39 11.61 18.88
CA ASP A 49 13.79 12.04 18.93
C ASP A 49 14.47 11.65 17.62
N LEU A 50 14.28 12.47 16.59
CA LEU A 50 14.72 12.17 15.22
C LEU A 50 16.23 11.92 15.14
N GLY A 51 17.01 12.54 16.02
CA GLY A 51 18.45 12.33 16.07
C GLY A 51 18.81 10.92 16.52
N GLU A 52 18.10 10.41 17.54
CA GLU A 52 18.23 9.02 17.99
C GLU A 52 17.65 8.03 16.99
N ASP A 53 16.43 8.27 16.50
CA ASP A 53 15.74 7.40 15.54
C ASP A 53 16.59 7.19 14.27
N VAL A 54 17.21 8.24 13.74
CA VAL A 54 18.09 8.15 12.56
C VAL A 54 19.33 7.33 12.85
N ARG A 55 19.96 7.50 14.02
CA ARG A 55 21.15 6.71 14.40
C ARG A 55 20.80 5.23 14.55
N ASP A 56 19.65 4.93 15.14
CA ASP A 56 19.23 3.55 15.38
C ASP A 56 18.78 2.84 14.10
N ALA A 57 18.04 3.52 13.23
CA ALA A 57 17.73 3.02 11.89
C ALA A 57 19.01 2.74 11.08
N ALA A 58 20.00 3.63 11.16
CA ALA A 58 21.28 3.47 10.45
C ALA A 58 22.08 2.25 10.92
N LYS A 59 22.06 1.91 12.22
CA LYS A 59 22.69 0.68 12.75
C LYS A 59 22.11 -0.59 12.12
N GLN A 60 20.86 -0.54 11.68
CA GLN A 60 20.16 -1.64 11.01
C GLN A 60 20.22 -1.55 9.47
N GLY A 61 20.98 -0.59 8.92
CA GLY A 61 21.03 -0.36 7.47
C GLY A 61 19.73 0.20 6.88
N LYS A 62 18.86 0.77 7.71
CA LYS A 62 17.54 1.32 7.35
C LYS A 62 17.54 2.86 7.44
N ARG A 63 16.45 3.45 6.98
CA ARG A 63 16.16 4.91 7.07
C ARG A 63 14.95 5.15 7.99
N VAL A 64 14.70 6.41 8.34
CA VAL A 64 13.44 6.79 8.99
C VAL A 64 12.41 7.24 7.96
N ALA A 65 11.14 7.00 8.24
CA ALA A 65 10.02 7.58 7.52
C ALA A 65 9.15 8.33 8.54
N ILE A 66 8.79 9.58 8.22
CA ILE A 66 7.95 10.39 9.09
C ILE A 66 6.57 10.52 8.43
N MET A 67 5.54 10.05 9.12
CA MET A 67 4.15 10.27 8.70
C MET A 67 3.63 11.54 9.37
N VAL A 68 3.24 12.53 8.57
CA VAL A 68 2.68 13.79 9.07
C VAL A 68 1.20 13.80 8.76
N GLU A 69 0.37 13.86 9.80
CA GLU A 69 -1.08 13.73 9.68
C GLU A 69 -1.83 14.82 10.45
N GLN A 70 -3.14 14.88 10.23
CA GLN A 70 -4.06 15.74 10.97
C GLN A 70 -5.26 14.91 11.43
N ARG A 71 -5.80 15.22 12.62
CA ARG A 71 -7.04 14.62 13.11
C ARG A 71 -8.18 14.86 12.13
N GLY A 72 -8.95 13.81 11.83
CA GLY A 72 -10.08 13.88 10.90
C GLY A 72 -9.70 14.04 9.41
N CYS A 73 -8.42 13.91 9.06
CA CYS A 73 -7.96 13.99 7.68
C CYS A 73 -8.46 12.78 6.85
N ALA A 74 -9.37 13.04 5.91
CA ALA A 74 -9.95 11.99 5.06
C ALA A 74 -8.91 11.32 4.13
N ALA A 75 -7.93 12.08 3.65
CA ALA A 75 -6.84 11.53 2.84
C ALA A 75 -5.94 10.59 3.65
N CYS A 76 -5.61 10.98 4.88
CA CYS A 76 -4.81 10.20 5.82
C CYS A 76 -5.52 8.88 6.15
N LYS A 77 -6.82 8.94 6.47
CA LYS A 77 -7.67 7.74 6.63
C LYS A 77 -7.55 6.79 5.44
N ARG A 78 -7.64 7.30 4.21
CA ARG A 78 -7.55 6.47 3.00
C ARG A 78 -6.18 5.83 2.82
N VAL A 79 -5.09 6.54 3.14
CA VAL A 79 -3.73 5.98 3.12
C VAL A 79 -3.64 4.76 4.04
N HIS A 80 -4.17 4.86 5.26
CA HIS A 80 -4.18 3.76 6.22
C HIS A 80 -5.11 2.60 5.83
N GLU A 81 -6.33 2.89 5.36
CA GLU A 81 -7.33 1.86 5.03
C GLU A 81 -7.09 1.15 3.68
N VAL A 82 -6.25 1.71 2.81
CA VAL A 82 -6.04 1.18 1.44
C VAL A 82 -4.56 0.94 1.16
N ASN A 83 -3.73 1.98 1.19
CA ASN A 83 -2.34 1.87 0.73
C ASN A 83 -1.49 1.06 1.71
N LEU A 84 -1.59 1.36 3.00
CA LEU A 84 -0.78 0.74 4.06
C LEU A 84 -1.26 -0.65 4.46
N ARG A 85 -2.27 -1.19 3.77
CA ARG A 85 -2.72 -2.58 3.94
C ARG A 85 -2.18 -3.53 2.88
N HIS A 86 -1.65 -3.03 1.78
CA HIS A 86 -1.20 -3.89 0.69
C HIS A 86 0.15 -4.54 1.04
N PRO A 87 0.29 -5.88 1.02
CA PRO A 87 1.50 -6.59 1.47
C PRO A 87 2.78 -6.10 0.80
N ARG A 88 2.77 -5.97 -0.53
CA ARG A 88 3.91 -5.42 -1.30
C ARG A 88 4.41 -4.07 -0.76
N ILE A 89 3.50 -3.18 -0.35
CA ILE A 89 3.85 -1.87 0.19
C ILE A 89 4.45 -2.04 1.58
N VAL A 90 3.77 -2.77 2.47
CA VAL A 90 4.23 -3.01 3.85
C VAL A 90 5.60 -3.69 3.87
N GLU A 91 5.79 -4.72 3.05
CA GLU A 91 7.08 -5.39 2.89
C GLU A 91 8.17 -4.45 2.39
N GLN A 92 7.87 -3.59 1.42
CA GLN A 92 8.84 -2.61 0.93
C GLN A 92 9.22 -1.59 2.00
N LEU A 93 8.24 -1.13 2.79
CA LEU A 93 8.47 -0.23 3.90
C LEU A 93 9.34 -0.90 4.96
N ARG A 94 9.02 -2.12 5.39
CA ARG A 94 9.78 -2.86 6.42
C ARG A 94 11.22 -3.16 6.00
N ARG A 95 11.45 -3.38 4.70
CA ARG A 95 12.80 -3.54 4.15
C ARG A 95 13.60 -2.24 4.13
N SER A 96 12.95 -1.09 3.99
CA SER A 96 13.60 0.19 3.70
C SER A 96 13.72 1.12 4.90
N PHE A 97 12.80 0.98 5.85
CA PHE A 97 12.62 1.90 6.97
C PHE A 97 12.53 1.16 8.28
N GLU A 98 12.92 1.86 9.35
CA GLU A 98 12.64 1.43 10.70
C GLU A 98 11.20 1.78 11.06
N ILE A 99 10.39 0.74 11.20
CA ILE A 99 8.95 0.75 11.48
C ILE A 99 8.60 -0.47 12.31
#